data_AF-A0A968PFV5-F1
#
_entry.id   AF-A0A968PFV5-F1
#
_cell.length_a   1.000
_cell.length_b   1.000
_cell.length_c   1.000
_cell.angle_alpha   90.00
_cell.angle_beta   90.00
_cell.angle_gamma   90.00
#
_symmetry.space_group_name_H-M   'P 1'
#
loop_
_entity.id
_entity.type
_entity.pdbx_description
1 polymer ?
#
loop_
_entity_poly.entity_id
_entity_poly.type
_entity_poly.pdbx_seq_one_letter_code
_entity_poly.pdbx_strand_id
1 'polypeptide(L)'
;MIVTGLSDFELAMAAIQRGACDYLVKAGDYLFALPIVVEKNLAVHRTRQENLRLHRELTKTLEELRSKNKQLEDAVTQLQAIAATDPLTGLANRRAIDLALEQLYTQCYRYNRDLACIMIDIDGFKQYNDALGHQCGDQIVDSAGAGA
;
A
#
# COMPACT_ATOMS: atom_id res chain seq x y z
N MET A 1 -41.24 13.04 1.69
CA MET A 1 -42.07 13.70 2.73
C MET A 1 -43.51 13.33 2.45
N ILE A 2 -44.21 12.76 3.43
CA ILE A 2 -45.63 12.42 3.30
C ILE A 2 -46.43 13.40 4.17
N VAL A 3 -47.47 13.99 3.60
CA VAL A 3 -48.39 14.90 4.32
C VAL A 3 -49.76 14.23 4.38
N THR A 4 -50.25 13.92 5.58
CA THR A 4 -51.53 13.21 5.79
C THR A 4 -52.48 14.01 6.67
N GLY A 5 -53.78 13.83 6.51
CA GLY A 5 -54.81 14.49 7.34
C GLY A 5 -55.13 13.79 8.66
N LEU A 6 -54.47 12.66 8.97
CA LEU A 6 -54.76 11.83 10.13
C LEU A 6 -53.56 11.83 11.07
N SER A 7 -53.77 12.25 12.32
CA SER A 7 -52.76 12.24 13.38
C SER A 7 -52.63 10.86 14.02
N ASP A 8 -52.33 9.83 13.21
CA ASP A 8 -52.11 8.47 13.69
C ASP A 8 -50.61 8.13 13.71
N PHE A 9 -50.10 7.80 14.90
CA PHE A 9 -48.70 7.47 15.15
C PHE A 9 -48.29 6.17 14.44
N GLU A 10 -49.18 5.18 14.35
CA GLU A 10 -48.89 3.94 13.64
C GLU A 10 -48.68 4.17 12.15
N LEU A 11 -49.48 5.06 11.56
CA LEU A 11 -49.36 5.44 10.15
C LEU A 11 -48.05 6.20 9.88
N ALA A 12 -47.65 7.08 10.80
CA ALA A 12 -46.38 7.80 10.72
C ALA A 12 -45.18 6.83 10.75
N MET A 13 -45.20 5.87 11.67
CA MET A 13 -44.15 4.86 11.79
C MET A 13 -44.08 3.95 10.56
N ALA A 14 -45.23 3.50 10.06
CA ALA A 14 -45.31 2.70 8.84
C ALA A 14 -44.78 3.48 7.62
N ALA A 15 -45.04 4.78 7.53
CA ALA A 15 -44.53 5.64 6.47
C ALA A 15 -43.00 5.77 6.51
N ILE A 16 -42.40 6.00 7.68
CA ILE A 16 -40.94 6.10 7.84
C ILE A 16 -40.27 4.76 7.51
N GLN A 17 -40.81 3.64 7.98
CA GLN A 17 -40.28 2.30 7.68
C GLN A 17 -40.34 1.95 6.19
N ARG A 18 -41.30 2.51 5.45
CA ARG A 18 -41.42 2.38 3.99
C ARG A 18 -40.54 3.37 3.21
N GLY A 19 -39.66 4.12 3.89
CA GLY A 19 -38.69 5.00 3.28
C GLY A 19 -39.14 6.46 3.13
N ALA A 20 -40.22 6.88 3.77
CA ALA A 20 -40.53 8.31 3.87
C ALA A 20 -39.44 9.00 4.71
N CYS A 21 -38.84 10.07 4.16
CA CYS A 21 -37.85 10.84 4.91
C CYS A 21 -38.44 11.62 6.09
N ASP A 22 -39.72 11.96 6.03
CA ASP A 22 -40.40 12.76 7.05
C ASP A 22 -41.93 12.64 6.95
N TYR A 23 -42.61 12.91 8.06
CA TYR A 23 -44.06 12.81 8.23
C TYR A 23 -44.65 14.10 8.79
N LEU A 24 -45.65 14.67 8.11
CA LEU A 24 -46.27 15.93 8.52
C LEU A 24 -47.80 15.78 8.56
N VAL A 25 -48.42 16.13 9.70
CA VAL A 25 -49.87 16.04 9.89
C VAL A 25 -50.51 17.34 9.43
N LYS A 26 -51.54 17.25 8.59
CA LYS A 26 -52.34 18.37 8.05
C LYS A 26 -53.43 18.80 9.04
N ALA A 27 -53.04 19.08 10.28
CA ALA A 27 -53.90 19.61 11.32
C ALA A 27 -53.15 20.68 12.15
N GLY A 28 -53.84 21.73 12.58
CA GLY A 28 -53.23 22.86 13.31
C GLY A 28 -52.29 23.73 12.45
N ASP A 29 -51.25 24.29 13.08
CA ASP A 29 -50.26 25.21 12.51
C ASP A 29 -49.25 24.56 11.54
N TYR A 30 -49.62 23.47 10.85
CA TYR A 30 -48.74 22.70 9.97
C TYR A 30 -48.10 23.56 8.87
N LEU A 31 -48.78 24.64 8.46
CA LEU A 31 -48.28 25.61 7.47
C LEU A 31 -47.03 26.35 7.96
N PHE A 32 -46.88 26.53 9.28
CA PHE A 32 -45.69 27.14 9.90
C PHE A 32 -44.53 26.13 10.07
N ALA A 33 -44.85 24.85 10.27
CA ALA A 33 -43.84 23.80 10.40
C ALA A 33 -43.28 23.32 9.04
N LEU A 34 -44.07 23.46 7.97
CA LEU A 34 -43.70 22.99 6.62
C LEU A 34 -42.36 23.55 6.11
N PRO A 35 -42.08 24.87 6.19
CA PRO A 35 -40.83 25.43 5.67
C PRO A 35 -39.60 24.88 6.42
N ILE A 36 -39.70 24.77 7.75
CA ILE A 36 -38.62 24.27 8.62
C ILE A 36 -38.28 22.81 8.28
N VAL A 37 -39.31 21.97 8.14
CA VAL A 37 -39.14 20.55 7.82
C VAL A 37 -38.58 20.37 6.41
N VAL A 38 -39.07 21.13 5.43
CA VAL A 38 -38.57 21.09 4.06
C VAL A 38 -37.11 21.53 4.00
N GLU A 39 -36.75 22.64 4.66
CA GLU A 39 -35.39 23.15 4.70
C GLU A 39 -34.42 22.14 5.33
N LYS A 40 -34.81 21.56 6.48
CA LYS A 40 -34.03 20.51 7.16
C LYS A 40 -33.81 19.30 6.24
N ASN A 41 -34.86 18.81 5.59
CA ASN A 41 -34.75 17.65 4.69
C ASN A 41 -33.85 17.93 3.49
N LEU A 42 -33.93 19.13 2.91
CA LEU A 42 -33.06 19.56 1.81
C LEU A 42 -31.60 19.66 2.27
N ALA A 43 -31.34 20.21 3.46
CA ALA A 43 -29.99 20.29 4.03
C ALA A 43 -29.39 18.89 4.25
N VAL A 44 -30.16 17.98 4.87
CA VAL A 44 -29.74 16.58 5.07
C VAL A 44 -29.48 15.88 3.73
N HIS A 45 -30.33 16.10 2.73
CA HIS A 45 -30.15 15.50 1.41
C HIS A 45 -28.86 16.00 0.74
N ARG A 46 -28.57 17.31 0.80
CA ARG A 46 -27.33 17.90 0.27
C ARG A 46 -26.10 17.30 0.94
N THR A 47 -26.05 17.30 2.27
CA THR A 47 -24.92 16.73 3.02
C THR A 47 -24.74 15.24 2.72
N ARG A 48 -25.83 14.49 2.53
CA ARG A 48 -25.75 13.08 2.16
C ARG A 48 -25.21 12.88 0.75
N GLN A 49 -25.61 13.70 -0.21
CA GLN A 49 -25.05 13.67 -1.57
C GLN A 49 -23.56 14.02 -1.58
N GLU A 50 -23.15 15.02 -0.81
CA GLU A 50 -21.75 15.43 -0.70
C GLU A 50 -20.89 14.34 -0.05
N ASN A 51 -21.37 13.73 1.04
CA ASN A 51 -20.70 12.57 1.62
C ASN A 51 -20.57 11.41 0.64
N LEU A 52 -21.62 11.10 -0.13
CA LEU A 52 -21.54 10.05 -1.15
C LEU A 52 -20.54 10.39 -2.25
N ARG A 53 -20.45 11.66 -2.66
CA ARG A 53 -19.44 12.12 -3.62
C ARG A 53 -18.03 11.98 -3.06
N LEU A 54 -17.79 12.49 -1.86
CA LEU A 54 -16.49 12.42 -1.19
C LEU A 54 -16.06 10.97 -0.96
N HIS A 55 -16.98 10.09 -0.56
CA HIS A 55 -16.69 8.66 -0.42
C HIS A 55 -16.26 8.03 -1.75
N ARG A 56 -16.95 8.32 -2.86
CA ARG A 56 -16.55 7.81 -4.19
C ARG A 56 -15.17 8.30 -4.60
N GLU A 57 -14.89 9.58 -4.38
CA GLU A 57 -13.60 10.19 -4.72
C GLU A 57 -12.45 9.63 -3.87
N LEU A 58 -12.72 9.42 -2.58
CA LEU A 58 -11.78 8.77 -1.66
C LEU A 58 -11.49 7.33 -2.09
N THR A 59 -12.52 6.54 -2.40
CA THR A 59 -12.35 5.15 -2.87
C THR A 59 -11.51 5.11 -4.14
N LYS A 60 -11.80 5.98 -5.12
CA LYS A 60 -11.04 6.06 -6.36
C LYS A 60 -9.57 6.43 -6.11
N THR A 61 -9.32 7.44 -5.28
CA THR A 61 -7.96 7.86 -4.94
C THR A 61 -7.20 6.75 -4.21
N LEU A 62 -7.86 6.00 -3.33
CA LEU A 62 -7.23 4.87 -2.63
C LEU A 62 -6.86 3.73 -3.59
N GLU A 63 -7.69 3.44 -4.59
CA GLU A 63 -7.39 2.46 -5.63
C GLU A 63 -6.18 2.89 -6.48
N GLU A 64 -6.17 4.15 -6.90
CA GLU A 64 -5.04 4.73 -7.65
C GLU A 64 -3.74 4.69 -6.83
N LEU A 65 -3.80 5.08 -5.55
CA LEU A 65 -2.65 5.05 -4.66
C LEU A 65 -2.12 3.63 -4.44
N ARG A 66 -3.03 2.65 -4.25
CA ARG A 66 -2.66 1.23 -4.13
C ARG A 66 -1.97 0.73 -5.40
N SER A 67 -2.50 1.07 -6.57
CA SER A 67 -1.90 0.70 -7.85
C SER A 67 -0.48 1.27 -8.00
N LYS A 68 -0.30 2.56 -7.68
CA LYS A 68 1.02 3.20 -7.73
C LYS A 68 2.01 2.63 -6.72
N ASN A 69 1.58 2.35 -5.49
CA ASN A 69 2.43 1.72 -4.48
C ASN A 69 2.90 0.35 -4.95
N LYS A 70 2.02 -0.46 -5.54
CA LYS A 70 2.41 -1.76 -6.10
C LYS A 70 3.45 -1.61 -7.22
N GLN A 71 3.26 -0.66 -8.14
CA GLN A 71 4.23 -0.39 -9.20
C GLN A 71 5.60 0.04 -8.64
N LEU A 72 5.61 0.85 -7.58
CA LEU A 72 6.84 1.26 -6.90
C LEU A 72 7.52 0.07 -6.22
N GLU A 73 6.77 -0.78 -5.53
CA GLU A 73 7.29 -2.01 -4.91
C GLU A 73 7.91 -2.92 -5.97
N ASP A 74 7.20 -3.18 -7.07
CA ASP A 74 7.69 -4.01 -8.17
C ASP A 74 8.97 -3.42 -8.79
N ALA A 75 9.02 -2.10 -9.00
CA ALA A 75 10.21 -1.42 -9.52
C ALA A 75 11.38 -1.48 -8.54
N VAL A 76 11.14 -1.33 -7.23
CA VAL A 76 12.18 -1.47 -6.20
C VAL A 76 12.72 -2.89 -6.19
N THR A 77 11.87 -3.91 -6.28
CA THR A 77 12.31 -5.31 -6.35
C THR A 77 13.14 -5.57 -7.60
N GLN A 78 12.72 -5.06 -8.77
CA GLN A 78 13.49 -5.18 -10.01
C GLN A 78 14.85 -4.48 -9.92
N LEU A 79 14.89 -3.26 -9.38
CA LEU A 79 16.14 -2.53 -9.19
C LEU A 79 17.08 -3.26 -8.23
N GLN A 80 16.55 -3.84 -7.16
CA GLN A 80 17.34 -4.66 -6.24
C GLN A 80 17.88 -5.92 -6.92
N ALA A 81 17.09 -6.55 -7.80
CA ALA A 81 17.55 -7.70 -8.58
C ALA A 81 18.65 -7.34 -9.58
N ILE A 82 18.53 -6.18 -10.25
CA ILE A 82 19.57 -5.68 -11.17
C ILE A 82 20.83 -5.27 -10.39
N ALA A 83 20.66 -4.69 -9.21
CA ALA A 83 21.74 -4.30 -8.32
C ALA A 83 22.21 -5.46 -7.41
N ALA A 84 21.93 -6.71 -7.76
CA ALA A 84 22.37 -7.88 -6.98
C ALA A 84 23.84 -8.24 -7.22
N THR A 85 24.47 -7.67 -8.25
CA THR A 85 25.86 -7.96 -8.63
C THR A 85 26.80 -6.83 -8.24
N ASP A 86 28.03 -7.18 -7.89
CA ASP A 86 29.14 -6.24 -7.75
C ASP A 86 29.64 -5.84 -9.15
N PRO A 87 29.75 -4.54 -9.47
CA PRO A 87 30.06 -4.09 -10.83
C PRO A 87 31.53 -4.32 -11.24
N LEU A 88 32.43 -4.55 -10.27
CA LEU A 88 33.84 -4.82 -10.55
C LEU A 88 34.07 -6.28 -10.91
N THR A 89 33.37 -7.20 -10.24
CA THR A 89 33.59 -8.66 -10.38
C THR A 89 32.49 -9.39 -11.14
N GLY A 90 31.31 -8.79 -11.29
CA GLY A 90 30.10 -9.44 -11.83
C GLY A 90 29.48 -10.49 -10.89
N LEU A 91 30.11 -10.78 -9.76
CA LEU A 91 29.63 -11.74 -8.76
C LEU A 91 28.46 -11.16 -7.95
N ALA A 92 27.72 -12.04 -7.26
CA ALA A 92 26.70 -11.62 -6.29
C ALA A 92 27.34 -10.72 -5.22
N ASN A 93 26.77 -9.53 -5.02
CA ASN A 93 27.25 -8.64 -3.98
C ASN A 93 26.86 -9.15 -2.59
N ARG A 94 27.42 -8.52 -1.56
CA ARG A 94 27.17 -8.88 -0.16
C ARG A 94 25.68 -8.98 0.18
N ARG A 95 24.86 -8.05 -0.31
CA ARG A 95 23.41 -8.04 -0.04
C ARG A 95 22.70 -9.24 -0.65
N ALA A 96 23.08 -9.62 -1.87
CA ALA A 96 22.54 -10.82 -2.53
C ALA A 96 22.95 -12.10 -1.80
N ILE A 97 24.21 -12.17 -1.32
CA ILE A 97 24.71 -13.29 -0.51
C ILE A 97 23.94 -13.39 0.81
N ASP A 98 23.75 -12.28 1.54
CA ASP A 98 23.03 -12.27 2.82
C ASP A 98 21.59 -12.80 2.68
N LEU A 99 20.87 -12.34 1.64
CA LEU A 99 19.51 -12.82 1.34
C LEU A 99 19.48 -14.31 0.98
N ALA A 100 20.43 -14.77 0.16
CA ALA A 100 20.52 -16.17 -0.23
C ALA A 100 20.85 -17.07 0.98
N LEU A 101 21.75 -16.62 1.85
CA LEU A 101 22.13 -17.35 3.07
C LEU A 101 20.94 -17.49 4.03
N GLU A 102 20.12 -16.47 4.21
CA GLU A 102 18.93 -16.54 5.07
C GLU A 102 17.91 -17.57 4.55
N GLN A 103 17.69 -17.60 3.23
CA GLN A 103 16.83 -18.57 2.58
C GLN A 103 17.38 -20.00 2.69
N LEU A 104 18.67 -20.18 2.38
CA LEU A 104 19.34 -21.49 2.44
C LEU A 104 19.40 -22.02 3.87
N TYR A 105 19.69 -21.17 4.85
CA TYR A 105 19.67 -21.55 6.26
C TYR A 105 18.30 -22.08 6.69
N THR A 106 17.23 -21.34 6.37
CA THR A 106 15.85 -21.75 6.67
C THR A 106 15.51 -23.09 6.02
N GLN A 107 15.92 -23.29 4.77
CA GLN A 107 15.69 -24.53 4.02
C GLN A 107 16.48 -25.70 4.61
N CYS A 108 17.77 -25.53 4.86
CA CYS A 108 18.64 -26.56 5.44
C CYS A 108 18.17 -26.96 6.83
N TYR A 109 17.77 -25.99 7.67
CA TYR A 109 17.18 -26.26 8.98
C TYR A 109 15.89 -27.09 8.87
N ARG A 110 14.98 -26.71 7.96
CA ARG A 110 13.70 -27.42 7.77
C ARG A 110 13.87 -28.85 7.27
N TYR A 111 14.85 -29.11 6.41
CA TYR A 111 15.05 -30.42 5.79
C TYR A 111 16.22 -31.21 6.39
N ASN A 112 16.77 -30.75 7.51
CA ASN A 112 17.93 -31.36 8.18
C ASN A 112 19.10 -31.64 7.22
N ARG A 113 19.51 -30.61 6.46
CA ARG A 113 20.64 -30.65 5.54
C ARG A 113 21.78 -29.82 6.06
N ASP A 114 23.00 -30.23 5.73
CA ASP A 114 24.20 -29.44 6.04
C ASP A 114 24.30 -28.21 5.14
N LEU A 115 24.79 -27.11 5.70
CA LEU A 115 25.10 -25.87 4.99
C LEU A 115 26.57 -25.52 5.26
N ALA A 116 27.33 -25.27 4.19
CA ALA A 116 28.72 -24.83 4.25
C ALA A 116 28.89 -23.47 3.57
N CYS A 117 29.82 -22.66 4.07
CA CYS A 117 30.19 -21.36 3.51
C CYS A 117 31.71 -21.26 3.44
N ILE A 118 32.23 -20.66 2.36
CA ILE A 118 33.65 -20.41 2.17
C ILE A 118 33.85 -18.90 2.13
N MET A 119 34.79 -18.40 2.93
CA MET A 119 35.22 -17.02 2.91
C MET A 119 36.63 -16.96 2.35
N ILE A 120 36.83 -16.15 1.32
CA ILE A 120 38.10 -15.98 0.61
C ILE A 120 38.57 -14.55 0.84
N ASP A 121 39.85 -14.39 1.19
CA ASP A 121 40.52 -13.10 1.34
C ASP A 121 41.79 -13.09 0.50
N ILE A 122 42.18 -11.92 -0.02
CA ILE A 122 43.39 -11.76 -0.84
C ILE A 122 44.53 -11.30 0.06
N ASP A 123 45.47 -12.21 0.31
CA ASP A 123 46.63 -11.92 1.16
C ASP A 123 47.46 -10.73 0.63
N GLY A 124 47.79 -9.79 1.51
CA GLY A 124 48.65 -8.66 1.17
C GLY A 124 48.02 -7.60 0.25
N PHE A 125 46.71 -7.64 0.00
CA PHE A 125 46.03 -6.75 -0.96
C PHE A 125 46.28 -5.25 -0.70
N LYS A 126 46.32 -4.83 0.57
CA LYS A 126 46.62 -3.44 0.93
C LYS A 126 48.02 -3.01 0.50
N GLN A 127 49.03 -3.85 0.74
CA GLN A 127 50.42 -3.54 0.37
C GLN A 127 50.58 -3.46 -1.15
N TYR A 128 49.86 -4.31 -1.88
CA TYR A 128 49.80 -4.26 -3.34
C TYR A 128 49.18 -2.95 -3.83
N ASN A 129 48.01 -2.56 -3.29
CA ASN A 129 47.35 -1.28 -3.61
C ASN A 129 48.23 -0.07 -3.31
N ASP A 130 48.93 -0.07 -2.17
CA ASP A 130 49.81 1.01 -1.76
C ASP A 130 51.04 1.13 -2.70
N ALA A 131 51.50 0.02 -3.29
CA ALA A 131 52.66 -0.03 -4.18
C ALA A 131 52.34 0.26 -5.65
N LEU A 132 51.18 -0.21 -6.16
CA LEU A 132 50.83 -0.21 -7.58
C LEU A 132 49.59 0.63 -7.91
N GLY A 133 48.92 1.17 -6.91
CA GLY A 133 47.71 1.96 -7.05
C GLY A 133 46.44 1.12 -7.17
N HIS A 134 45.31 1.74 -6.85
CA HIS A 134 44.01 1.07 -6.78
C HIS A 134 43.56 0.45 -8.10
N GLN A 135 43.90 1.04 -9.26
CA GLN A 135 43.52 0.49 -10.57
C GLN A 135 44.10 -0.90 -10.81
N CYS A 136 45.33 -1.16 -10.37
CA CYS A 136 45.94 -2.49 -10.47
C CYS A 136 45.28 -3.47 -9.48
N GLY A 137 44.90 -2.99 -8.30
CA GLY A 137 44.15 -3.80 -7.34
C GLY A 137 42.79 -4.24 -7.87
N ASP A 138 42.06 -3.33 -8.52
CA ASP A 138 40.77 -3.60 -9.13
C ASP A 138 40.88 -4.72 -10.18
N GLN A 139 41.95 -4.76 -10.97
CA GLN A 139 42.20 -5.84 -11.95
C GLN A 139 42.41 -7.21 -11.28
N ILE A 140 43.08 -7.25 -10.13
CA ILE A 140 43.24 -8.50 -9.37
C ILE A 140 41.88 -8.97 -8.85
N VAL A 141 41.08 -8.06 -8.32
CA VAL A 141 39.74 -8.38 -7.79
C VAL A 141 38.82 -8.86 -8.91
N ASP A 142 38.80 -8.20 -10.06
CA ASP A 142 38.05 -8.62 -11.25
C ASP A 142 38.49 -10.01 -11.74
N SER A 143 39.80 -10.24 -11.92
CA SER A 143 40.32 -11.55 -12.37
C SER A 143 40.06 -12.68 -11.38
N ALA A 144 40.07 -12.41 -10.08
CA ALA A 144 39.70 -13.38 -9.06
C ALA A 144 38.20 -13.70 -9.07
N GLY A 145 37.36 -12.73 -9.45
CA GLY A 145 35.90 -12.90 -9.52
C GLY A 145 35.41 -13.57 -10.81
N ALA A 146 35.98 -13.23 -11.96
CA ALA A 146 35.56 -13.71 -13.28
C ALA A 146 35.90 -15.21 -13.55
N GLY A 147 36.74 -15.81 -12.71
CA GLY A 147 37.15 -17.22 -12.80
C GLY A 147 36.34 -18.21 -11.96
N ALA A 148 35.31 -17.75 -11.23
CA ALA A 148 34.48 -18.55 -10.33
C ALA A 148 33.17 -19.04 -10.97
#